data_AF-A0A4S4LE68-F1
#
_entry.id   AF-A0A4S4LE68-F1
#
_cell.length_a   1.000
_cell.length_b   1.000
_cell.length_c   1.000
_cell.angle_alpha   90.00
_cell.angle_beta   90.00
_cell.angle_gamma   90.00
#
_symmetry.space_group_name_H-M   'P 1'
#
loop_
_entity.id
_entity.type
_entity.pdbx_description
1 polymer ?
#
loop_
_entity_poly.entity_id
_entity_poly.type
_entity_poly.pdbx_seq_one_letter_code
_entity_poly.pdbx_strand_id
1 'polypeptide(L)'
;MGNFIWHEWARFISLTAAIYAVWAGYFGIFYRKFFWDFVGGTLRDPGGLQPAKSASFFIAIIVKAPILQVLSMILGAALIALEWPLPVLKKLAIHRSLVLRPVLLLILALITILFYQGTNVALYSFVAAMAYGRAMALGEKMEEAKENRVTHQVVFAAHLTITATINTLRASESQSLCSGTPVMVSHTTIITRLEHSFAQARDAGDLLFYPSSVHTHEEAGIEFEIRLCPALQNKARLPTPHFEVDAQSAQAGGAKSAGKPDPFAPPYVPNLLVGGNDSGASQPHKHIQFIPVDNGGPPIERLARGVNLESISKAFSLNSLPFATHIRRLPALSSSTPFDVLEDTLGSAFMALLDLTISTARLDPEHPAGQPSYNVLLSQTHMYAIPRRREEHILHETGDALSVNALGFAGMLLVKNERELEAVKKEGAVAILRDVGLASVHGQQIAEAHELELDS
;
A
#
# COMPACT_ATOMS: atom_id res chain seq x y z
N MET A 1 35.35 9.01 -5.61
CA MET A 1 34.31 8.03 -5.22
C MET A 1 34.88 7.17 -4.11
N GLY A 2 34.15 6.94 -3.01
CA GLY A 2 34.65 6.15 -1.87
C GLY A 2 34.80 4.66 -2.22
N ASN A 3 35.77 3.98 -1.61
CA ASN A 3 35.91 2.53 -1.75
C ASN A 3 34.78 1.82 -1.01
N PHE A 4 34.19 0.81 -1.66
CA PHE A 4 33.15 -0.02 -1.07
C PHE A 4 33.73 -0.95 0.01
N ILE A 5 33.16 -0.92 1.21
CA ILE A 5 33.61 -1.72 2.36
C ILE A 5 32.68 -2.93 2.51
N TRP A 6 33.18 -4.12 2.18
CA TRP A 6 32.37 -5.34 2.10
C TRP A 6 31.87 -5.81 3.47
N HIS A 7 32.69 -5.73 4.52
CA HIS A 7 32.27 -6.21 5.85
C HIS A 7 31.20 -5.33 6.50
N GLU A 8 31.15 -4.03 6.20
CA GLU A 8 30.08 -3.14 6.67
C GLU A 8 28.77 -3.43 5.95
N TRP A 9 28.82 -3.65 4.63
CA TRP A 9 27.63 -4.07 3.88
C TRP A 9 27.12 -5.44 4.31
N ALA A 10 28.03 -6.41 4.48
CA ALA A 10 27.71 -7.74 4.99
C ALA A 10 27.04 -7.69 6.37
N ARG A 11 27.45 -6.74 7.23
CA ARG A 11 26.86 -6.52 8.56
C ARG A 11 25.39 -6.10 8.48
N PHE A 12 25.03 -5.23 7.55
CA PHE A 12 23.63 -4.83 7.39
C PHE A 12 22.75 -6.01 6.95
N ILE A 13 23.24 -6.84 6.02
CA ILE A 13 22.50 -8.04 5.58
C ILE A 13 22.43 -9.08 6.71
N SER A 14 23.53 -9.24 7.46
CA SER A 14 23.61 -10.12 8.65
C SER A 14 22.57 -9.71 9.70
N LEU A 15 22.43 -8.41 9.99
CA LEU A 15 21.41 -7.88 10.91
C LEU A 15 19.99 -8.14 10.40
N THR A 16 19.72 -7.89 9.13
CA THR A 16 18.41 -8.17 8.52
C THR A 16 18.08 -9.67 8.62
N ALA A 17 19.02 -10.55 8.27
CA ALA A 17 18.84 -11.99 8.37
C ALA A 17 18.58 -12.44 9.81
N ALA A 18 19.33 -11.91 10.78
CA ALA A 18 19.24 -12.29 12.17
C ALA A 18 17.93 -11.82 12.85
N ILE A 19 17.45 -10.61 12.54
CA ILE A 19 16.13 -10.13 12.99
C ILE A 19 15.03 -11.00 12.40
N TYR A 20 15.10 -11.26 11.10
CA TYR A 20 14.12 -12.11 10.42
C TYR A 20 14.17 -13.55 10.95
N ALA A 21 15.33 -14.05 11.41
CA ALA A 21 15.46 -15.37 12.03
C ALA A 21 14.68 -15.51 13.34
N VAL A 22 14.71 -14.47 14.18
CA VAL A 22 13.93 -14.44 15.44
C VAL A 22 12.44 -14.44 15.12
N TRP A 23 12.02 -13.63 14.16
CA TRP A 23 10.64 -13.57 13.71
C TRP A 23 10.15 -14.88 13.08
N ALA A 24 10.92 -15.43 12.13
CA ALA A 24 10.62 -16.68 11.45
C ALA A 24 10.56 -17.87 12.42
N GLY A 25 11.47 -17.93 13.39
CA GLY A 25 11.43 -18.94 14.45
C GLY A 25 10.18 -18.82 15.31
N TYR A 26 9.81 -17.60 15.72
CA TYR A 26 8.58 -17.35 16.48
C TYR A 26 7.33 -17.84 15.72
N PHE A 27 7.15 -17.44 14.46
CA PHE A 27 6.01 -17.90 13.65
C PHE A 27 6.07 -19.40 13.36
N GLY A 28 7.27 -19.95 13.17
CA GLY A 28 7.47 -21.38 12.95
C GLY A 28 7.10 -22.25 14.16
N ILE A 29 6.96 -21.69 15.37
CA ILE A 29 6.45 -22.42 16.55
C ILE A 29 4.95 -22.68 16.43
N PHE A 30 4.19 -21.74 15.87
CA PHE A 30 2.74 -21.86 15.68
C PHE A 30 2.41 -22.63 14.40
N TYR A 31 3.11 -22.33 13.30
CA TYR A 31 2.87 -22.92 11.99
C TYR A 31 3.97 -23.91 11.62
N ARG A 32 3.97 -25.06 12.29
CA ARG A 32 5.07 -26.02 12.21
C ARG A 32 5.02 -26.83 10.92
N LYS A 33 5.75 -26.37 9.90
CA LYS A 33 5.82 -27.03 8.59
C LYS A 33 7.25 -27.28 8.15
N PHE A 34 7.57 -28.55 7.90
CA PHE A 34 8.83 -28.94 7.28
C PHE A 34 8.84 -28.48 5.82
N PHE A 35 9.88 -27.74 5.42
CA PHE A 35 9.90 -27.11 4.10
C PHE A 35 9.98 -28.14 2.95
N TRP A 36 10.73 -29.23 3.14
CA TRP A 36 10.97 -30.24 2.11
C TRP A 36 9.97 -31.41 2.17
N ASP A 37 8.76 -31.18 2.71
CA ASP A 37 7.72 -32.21 2.84
C ASP A 37 7.23 -32.77 1.48
N PHE A 38 7.42 -32.00 0.40
CA PHE A 38 7.16 -32.41 -0.98
C PHE A 38 8.17 -33.40 -1.56
N VAL A 39 9.36 -33.55 -0.96
CA VAL A 39 10.37 -34.48 -1.46
C VAL A 39 10.02 -35.90 -1.01
N GLY A 40 9.42 -36.67 -1.93
CA GLY A 40 8.96 -38.03 -1.64
C GLY A 40 7.70 -38.09 -0.76
N GLY A 41 7.02 -36.95 -0.58
CA GLY A 41 5.75 -36.89 0.14
C GLY A 41 4.60 -37.49 -0.67
N THR A 42 3.59 -38.00 0.03
CA THR A 42 2.36 -38.52 -0.58
C THR A 42 1.19 -37.60 -0.26
N LEU A 43 0.50 -37.13 -1.30
CA LEU A 43 -0.74 -36.37 -1.15
C LEU A 43 -1.88 -37.33 -0.82
N ARG A 44 -2.57 -37.14 0.31
CA ARG A 44 -3.72 -37.96 0.73
C ARG A 44 -4.95 -37.09 0.98
N ASP A 45 -6.11 -37.65 0.65
CA ASP A 45 -7.42 -37.06 0.94
C ASP A 45 -8.20 -38.01 1.86
N PRO A 46 -8.65 -37.58 3.07
CA PRO A 46 -8.37 -36.29 3.72
C PRO A 46 -6.97 -36.23 4.36
N GLY A 47 -6.40 -35.03 4.51
CA GLY A 47 -5.19 -34.80 5.33
C GLY A 47 -3.94 -34.26 4.62
N GLY A 48 -4.04 -33.83 3.37
CA GLY A 48 -3.01 -33.04 2.68
C GLY A 48 -1.70 -33.78 2.36
N LEU A 49 -0.63 -33.02 2.14
CA LEU A 49 0.69 -33.54 1.76
C LEU A 49 1.42 -34.11 2.98
N GLN A 50 1.59 -35.42 3.04
CA GLN A 50 2.32 -36.08 4.13
C GLN A 50 3.79 -36.32 3.74
N PRO A 51 4.75 -35.91 4.57
CA PRO A 51 6.17 -36.10 4.30
C PRO A 51 6.56 -37.59 4.33
N ALA A 52 7.58 -37.94 3.55
CA ALA A 52 8.12 -39.30 3.48
C ALA A 52 8.56 -39.83 4.87
N LYS A 53 8.49 -41.15 5.08
CA LYS A 53 9.00 -41.79 6.32
C LYS A 53 10.47 -41.48 6.58
N SER A 54 11.27 -41.26 5.52
CA SER A 54 12.68 -40.85 5.61
C SER A 54 12.86 -39.47 6.26
N ALA A 55 11.86 -38.59 6.21
CA ALA A 55 11.91 -37.27 6.85
C ALA A 55 11.50 -37.29 8.33
N SER A 56 11.22 -38.46 8.93
CA SER A 56 10.72 -38.61 10.30
C SER A 56 11.56 -37.89 11.36
N PHE A 57 12.89 -37.84 11.19
CA PHE A 57 13.78 -37.06 12.04
C PHE A 57 13.46 -35.56 12.01
N PHE A 58 13.35 -34.96 10.83
CA PHE A 58 13.02 -33.54 10.66
C PHE A 58 11.63 -33.21 11.18
N ILE A 59 10.66 -34.11 10.96
CA ILE A 59 9.31 -33.96 11.52
C ILE A 59 9.33 -33.96 13.05
N ALA A 60 10.17 -34.78 13.68
CA ALA A 60 10.28 -34.80 15.13
C ALA A 60 10.80 -33.45 15.70
N ILE A 61 11.80 -32.85 15.07
CA ILE A 61 12.50 -31.65 15.57
C ILE A 61 11.95 -30.31 15.04
N ILE A 62 10.98 -30.34 14.13
CA ILE A 62 10.30 -29.15 13.57
C ILE A 62 8.81 -29.16 13.93
N VAL A 63 8.14 -30.29 13.69
CA VAL A 63 6.67 -30.40 13.79
C VAL A 63 6.23 -30.84 15.19
N LYS A 64 6.81 -31.93 15.70
CA LYS A 64 6.44 -32.46 17.02
C LYS A 64 6.98 -31.60 18.16
N ALA A 65 8.26 -31.24 18.08
CA ALA A 65 8.92 -30.32 18.99
C ALA A 65 9.56 -29.20 18.17
N PRO A 66 9.38 -27.90 18.52
CA PRO A 66 9.90 -26.79 17.73
C PRO A 66 11.38 -26.50 18.02
N ILE A 67 12.23 -27.52 17.95
CA ILE A 67 13.65 -27.44 18.36
C ILE A 67 14.41 -26.53 17.40
N LEU A 68 14.25 -26.71 16.08
CA LEU A 68 14.97 -25.88 15.10
C LEU A 68 14.54 -24.42 15.13
N GLN A 69 13.27 -24.15 15.41
CA GLN A 69 12.73 -22.80 15.53
C GLN A 69 13.30 -22.07 16.75
N VAL A 70 13.42 -22.76 17.89
CA VAL A 70 14.07 -22.19 19.09
C VAL A 70 15.56 -21.96 18.83
N LEU A 71 16.26 -22.90 18.20
CA LEU A 71 17.67 -22.74 17.85
C LEU A 71 17.90 -21.57 16.88
N SER A 72 17.03 -21.37 15.89
CA SER A 72 17.15 -20.22 14.97
C SER A 72 16.92 -18.89 15.68
N MET A 73 16.02 -18.83 16.66
CA MET A 73 15.83 -17.63 17.49
C MET A 73 17.05 -17.32 18.36
N ILE A 74 17.62 -18.34 19.02
CA ILE A 74 18.81 -18.17 19.86
C ILE A 74 20.00 -17.71 19.01
N LEU A 75 20.23 -18.36 17.87
CA LEU A 75 21.32 -18.02 16.97
C LEU A 75 21.12 -16.65 16.32
N GLY A 76 19.89 -16.29 15.94
CA GLY A 76 19.53 -14.96 15.46
C GLY A 76 19.80 -13.88 16.51
N ALA A 77 19.36 -14.08 17.75
CA ALA A 77 19.63 -13.15 18.84
C ALA A 77 21.14 -13.02 19.14
N ALA A 78 21.89 -14.12 19.08
CA ALA A 78 23.34 -14.10 19.24
C ALA A 78 24.04 -13.32 18.12
N LEU A 79 23.60 -13.47 16.87
CA LEU A 79 24.10 -12.69 15.72
C LEU A 79 23.76 -11.21 15.85
N ILE A 80 22.55 -10.85 16.29
CA ILE A 80 22.20 -9.44 16.60
C ILE A 80 23.15 -8.89 17.67
N ALA A 81 23.40 -9.63 18.74
CA ALA A 81 24.34 -9.21 19.79
C ALA A 81 25.79 -9.13 19.27
N LEU A 82 26.16 -9.90 18.25
CA LEU A 82 27.49 -9.86 17.63
C LEU A 82 27.66 -8.68 16.66
N GLU A 83 26.64 -8.35 15.87
CA GLU A 83 26.66 -7.28 14.86
C GLU A 83 26.24 -5.90 15.41
N TRP A 84 25.48 -5.91 16.50
CA TRP A 84 25.07 -4.72 17.25
C TRP A 84 25.35 -4.92 18.75
N PRO A 85 26.65 -4.99 19.14
CA PRO A 85 27.03 -5.31 20.50
C PRO A 85 26.72 -4.17 21.48
N LEU A 86 26.28 -4.57 22.67
CA LEU A 86 26.30 -3.70 23.84
C LEU A 86 27.75 -3.24 24.14
N PRO A 87 27.96 -2.09 24.79
CA PRO A 87 29.28 -1.52 25.04
C PRO A 87 30.28 -2.49 25.70
N VAL A 88 29.78 -3.40 26.54
CA VAL A 88 30.58 -4.42 27.22
C VAL A 88 31.09 -5.50 26.25
N LEU A 89 30.29 -5.87 25.25
CA LEU A 89 30.61 -6.90 24.25
C LEU A 89 31.60 -6.41 23.19
N LYS A 90 31.67 -5.09 22.95
CA LYS A 90 32.64 -4.48 22.00
C LYS A 90 34.10 -4.74 22.38
N LYS A 91 34.38 -4.95 23.66
CA LYS A 91 35.73 -5.20 24.19
C LYS A 91 36.17 -6.66 24.05
N LEU A 92 35.26 -7.58 23.72
CA LEU A 92 35.56 -9.00 23.60
C LEU A 92 36.19 -9.32 22.23
N ALA A 93 37.20 -10.20 22.24
CA ALA A 93 37.85 -10.66 21.01
C ALA A 93 36.87 -11.33 20.02
N ILE A 94 35.80 -11.94 20.54
CA ILE A 94 34.77 -12.61 19.75
C ILE A 94 34.02 -11.63 18.82
N HIS A 95 33.80 -10.38 19.26
CA HIS A 95 33.14 -9.36 18.46
C HIS A 95 33.96 -8.97 17.23
N ARG A 96 35.29 -9.00 17.33
CA ARG A 96 36.21 -8.60 16.26
C ARG A 96 36.46 -9.68 15.20
N SER A 97 35.94 -10.89 15.42
CA SER A 97 36.18 -12.01 14.52
C SER A 97 35.33 -11.90 13.24
N LEU A 98 35.98 -11.52 12.14
CA LEU A 98 35.38 -11.58 10.79
C LEU A 98 35.18 -13.01 10.30
N VAL A 99 35.90 -13.99 10.86
CA VAL A 99 35.77 -15.42 10.51
C VAL A 99 34.54 -16.04 11.18
N LEU A 100 34.21 -15.62 12.40
CA LEU A 100 33.11 -16.21 13.16
C LEU A 100 31.74 -15.93 12.53
N ARG A 101 31.56 -14.75 11.95
CA ARG A 101 30.28 -14.30 11.35
C ARG A 101 29.79 -15.19 10.21
N PRO A 102 30.56 -15.40 9.13
CA PRO A 102 30.13 -16.27 8.05
C PRO A 102 29.89 -17.70 8.54
N VAL A 103 30.63 -18.19 9.53
CA VAL A 103 30.38 -19.52 10.12
C VAL A 103 29.00 -19.58 10.80
N LEU A 104 28.69 -18.62 11.67
CA LEU A 104 27.38 -18.55 12.35
C LEU A 104 26.23 -18.33 11.36
N LEU A 105 26.45 -17.53 10.31
CA LEU A 105 25.47 -17.29 9.25
C LEU A 105 25.21 -18.53 8.40
N LEU A 106 26.24 -19.33 8.09
CA LEU A 106 26.07 -20.59 7.38
C LEU A 106 25.32 -21.62 8.23
N ILE A 107 25.61 -21.70 9.54
CA ILE A 107 24.85 -22.53 10.48
C ILE A 107 23.39 -22.07 10.53
N LEU A 108 23.16 -20.76 10.62
CA LEU A 108 21.81 -20.20 10.62
C LEU A 108 21.06 -20.57 9.34
N ALA A 109 21.70 -20.44 8.17
CA ALA A 109 21.10 -20.80 6.89
C ALA A 109 20.74 -22.28 6.79
N LEU A 110 21.61 -23.17 7.26
CA LEU A 110 21.35 -24.61 7.26
C LEU A 110 20.20 -25.01 8.17
N ILE A 111 20.01 -24.32 9.30
CA ILE A 111 18.90 -24.60 10.22
C ILE A 111 17.58 -24.07 9.64
N THR A 112 17.59 -22.85 9.10
CA THR A 112 16.35 -22.16 8.69
C THR A 112 15.80 -22.62 7.35
N ILE A 113 16.62 -23.19 6.47
CA ILE A 113 16.15 -23.77 5.20
C ILE A 113 15.30 -25.04 5.39
N LEU A 114 15.28 -25.61 6.60
CA LEU A 114 14.54 -26.84 6.89
C LEU A 114 13.06 -26.60 7.20
N PHE A 115 12.65 -25.38 7.56
CA PHE A 115 11.26 -25.05 7.87
C PHE A 115 10.77 -23.85 7.05
N TYR A 116 9.47 -23.83 6.77
CA TYR A 116 8.90 -22.98 5.72
C TYR A 116 9.18 -21.48 5.91
N GLN A 117 8.99 -20.98 7.14
CA GLN A 117 9.16 -19.57 7.50
C GLN A 117 10.63 -19.12 7.48
N GLY A 118 11.58 -20.07 7.52
CA GLY A 118 13.02 -19.78 7.61
C GLY A 118 13.73 -19.62 6.26
N THR A 119 13.06 -19.87 5.15
CA THR A 119 13.67 -19.85 3.80
C THR A 119 14.32 -18.50 3.43
N ASN A 120 13.65 -17.38 3.71
CA ASN A 120 14.21 -16.04 3.49
C ASN A 120 15.43 -15.78 4.38
N VAL A 121 15.41 -16.26 5.63
CA VAL A 121 16.57 -16.18 6.53
C VAL A 121 17.76 -16.90 5.90
N ALA A 122 17.54 -18.11 5.39
CA ALA A 122 18.60 -18.92 4.79
C ALA A 122 19.24 -18.21 3.60
N LEU A 123 18.42 -17.59 2.74
CA LEU A 123 18.91 -16.83 1.60
C LEU A 123 19.77 -15.64 2.04
N TYR A 124 19.26 -14.78 2.94
CA TYR A 124 19.99 -13.60 3.38
C TYR A 124 21.26 -13.95 4.17
N SER A 125 21.21 -14.97 5.02
CA SER A 125 22.38 -15.45 5.75
C SER A 125 23.44 -16.00 4.82
N PHE A 126 23.06 -16.71 3.75
CA PHE A 126 24.01 -17.20 2.75
C PHE A 126 24.67 -16.05 1.97
N VAL A 127 23.90 -15.04 1.56
CA VAL A 127 24.43 -13.84 0.89
C VAL A 127 25.38 -13.07 1.81
N ALA A 128 25.00 -12.86 3.08
CA ALA A 128 25.86 -12.20 4.07
C ALA A 128 27.16 -12.98 4.29
N ALA A 129 27.10 -14.31 4.37
CA ALA A 129 28.29 -15.15 4.52
C ALA A 129 29.24 -15.02 3.31
N MET A 130 28.71 -14.98 2.08
CA MET A 130 29.52 -14.73 0.87
C MET A 130 30.16 -13.34 0.88
N ALA A 131 29.41 -12.32 1.32
CA ALA A 131 29.92 -10.95 1.43
C ALA A 131 31.05 -10.83 2.46
N TYR A 132 30.92 -11.49 3.62
CA TYR A 132 32.01 -11.61 4.59
C TYR A 132 33.20 -12.39 4.04
N GLY A 133 32.95 -13.47 3.28
CA GLY A 133 33.99 -14.20 2.54
C GLY A 133 34.78 -13.30 1.59
N ARG A 134 34.07 -12.42 0.85
CA ARG A 134 34.69 -11.44 -0.04
C ARG A 134 35.50 -10.40 0.72
N ALA A 135 34.99 -9.89 1.83
CA ALA A 135 35.71 -8.94 2.70
C ALA A 135 37.03 -9.53 3.19
N MET A 136 37.02 -10.80 3.62
CA MET A 136 38.24 -11.53 4.02
C MET A 136 39.22 -11.73 2.87
N ALA A 137 38.72 -12.07 1.67
CA ALA A 137 39.56 -12.21 0.47
C ALA A 137 40.23 -10.89 0.05
N LEU A 138 39.62 -9.76 0.36
CA LEU A 138 40.17 -8.41 0.14
C LEU A 138 41.05 -7.92 1.30
N GLY A 139 41.21 -8.71 2.35
CA GLY A 139 42.05 -8.37 3.51
C GLY A 139 41.46 -7.28 4.42
N GLU A 140 40.14 -7.06 4.37
CA GLU A 140 39.48 -6.09 5.24
C GLU A 140 39.61 -6.49 6.73
N LYS A 141 39.74 -5.49 7.60
CA LYS A 141 39.88 -5.67 9.05
C LYS A 141 38.88 -4.78 9.79
N MET A 142 38.33 -5.29 10.89
CA MET A 142 37.57 -4.46 11.84
C MET A 142 38.53 -3.82 12.83
N GLU A 143 38.62 -2.49 12.83
CA GLU A 143 39.49 -1.74 13.76
C GLU A 143 39.00 -1.80 15.22
N GLU A 144 39.90 -1.55 16.17
CA GLU A 144 39.55 -1.39 17.58
C GLU A 144 38.71 -0.12 17.78
N ALA A 145 37.58 -0.25 18.47
CA ALA A 145 36.81 0.90 18.90
C ALA A 145 37.66 1.70 19.91
N LYS A 146 38.32 2.78 19.45
CA LYS A 146 38.94 3.76 20.34
C LYS A 146 37.91 4.20 21.37
N GLU A 147 38.31 4.27 22.65
CA GLU A 147 37.49 4.83 23.72
C GLU A 147 37.29 6.33 23.48
N ASN A 148 36.45 6.67 22.52
CA ASN A 148 36.00 8.01 22.34
C ASN A 148 34.98 8.27 23.45
N ARG A 149 35.45 8.90 24.53
CA ARG A 149 34.62 9.58 25.54
C ARG A 149 33.61 10.53 24.87
N VAL A 150 33.94 11.02 23.67
CA VAL A 150 33.06 11.81 22.81
C VAL A 150 31.98 10.96 22.14
N THR A 151 32.20 9.67 21.85
CA THR A 151 31.23 8.82 21.12
C THR A 151 30.13 8.26 22.01
N HIS A 152 30.32 8.13 23.34
CA HIS A 152 29.20 7.80 24.23
C HIS A 152 28.26 9.00 24.45
N GLN A 153 28.80 10.22 24.52
CA GLN A 153 27.98 11.42 24.45
C GLN A 153 27.43 11.62 23.04
N VAL A 154 28.14 11.33 21.96
CA VAL A 154 27.63 11.50 20.59
C VAL A 154 26.72 10.36 20.15
N VAL A 155 26.73 9.17 20.75
CA VAL A 155 25.78 8.08 20.42
C VAL A 155 24.59 8.07 21.35
N PHE A 156 24.74 8.42 22.64
CA PHE A 156 23.58 8.65 23.51
C PHE A 156 22.96 10.02 23.22
N ALA A 157 23.74 11.05 22.87
CA ALA A 157 23.22 12.26 22.25
C ALA A 157 22.90 12.04 20.78
N ALA A 158 23.42 11.09 20.00
CA ALA A 158 22.81 10.77 18.69
C ALA A 158 21.60 9.88 18.86
N HIS A 159 21.36 9.17 19.96
CA HIS A 159 20.09 8.48 20.17
C HIS A 159 19.07 9.43 20.81
N LEU A 160 19.47 10.34 21.71
CA LEU A 160 18.64 11.46 22.12
C LEU A 160 18.48 12.50 21.01
N THR A 161 19.44 12.66 20.09
CA THR A 161 19.33 13.54 18.92
C THR A 161 18.83 12.76 17.73
N ILE A 162 18.74 11.43 17.67
CA ILE A 162 18.01 10.70 16.60
C ILE A 162 16.59 10.45 17.07
N THR A 163 16.32 10.23 18.36
CA THR A 163 14.96 10.22 18.90
C THR A 163 14.43 11.64 19.05
N ALA A 164 15.25 12.63 19.43
CA ALA A 164 14.87 14.03 19.26
C ALA A 164 14.93 14.45 17.81
N THR A 165 15.82 14.01 16.91
CA THR A 165 15.68 14.34 15.47
C THR A 165 14.62 13.49 14.80
N ILE A 166 14.11 12.38 15.33
CA ILE A 166 12.94 11.66 14.80
C ILE A 166 11.66 12.27 15.36
N ASN A 167 11.67 12.75 16.61
CA ASN A 167 10.57 13.52 17.16
C ASN A 167 10.56 14.97 16.65
N THR A 168 11.73 15.51 16.30
CA THR A 168 11.95 16.81 15.65
C THR A 168 11.91 16.66 14.15
N LEU A 169 12.09 15.49 13.52
CA LEU A 169 11.73 15.20 12.11
C LEU A 169 10.25 14.80 12.02
N ARG A 170 9.61 14.28 13.07
CA ARG A 170 8.14 14.29 13.17
C ARG A 170 7.63 15.71 13.40
N ALA A 171 8.36 16.53 14.15
CA ALA A 171 8.07 17.96 14.34
C ALA A 171 8.62 18.89 13.22
N SER A 172 9.44 18.37 12.28
CA SER A 172 10.07 19.12 11.18
C SER A 172 9.79 18.54 9.79
N GLU A 173 9.26 17.33 9.65
CA GLU A 173 8.36 16.99 8.54
C GLU A 173 7.07 17.82 8.65
N SER A 174 6.80 18.38 9.84
CA SER A 174 5.84 19.46 10.05
C SER A 174 6.45 20.89 9.99
N GLN A 175 7.75 21.10 9.74
CA GLN A 175 8.38 22.45 9.69
C GLN A 175 9.46 22.72 8.60
N SER A 176 10.01 21.76 7.87
CA SER A 176 11.18 21.96 6.99
C SER A 176 11.02 21.39 5.58
N LEU A 177 9.81 21.43 5.02
CA LEU A 177 9.63 21.41 3.57
C LEU A 177 10.13 22.73 2.93
N CYS A 178 11.13 23.39 3.54
CA CYS A 178 11.28 24.84 3.61
C CYS A 178 12.74 25.33 3.54
N SER A 179 13.50 24.98 2.51
CA SER A 179 14.63 25.83 2.08
C SER A 179 14.14 26.84 1.04
N GLY A 180 13.13 27.58 1.46
CA GLY A 180 12.06 28.17 0.66
C GLY A 180 10.77 27.73 1.31
N THR A 181 10.45 28.28 2.49
CA THR A 181 9.29 27.89 3.31
C THR A 181 7.98 27.83 2.51
N PRO A 182 7.42 26.65 2.15
CA PRO A 182 5.99 26.49 2.16
C PRO A 182 5.62 26.70 3.61
N VAL A 183 5.07 27.88 3.87
CA VAL A 183 4.14 28.04 4.96
C VAL A 183 3.22 26.82 4.87
N MET A 184 3.25 25.90 5.85
CA MET A 184 2.15 24.94 5.98
C MET A 184 0.91 25.79 6.19
N VAL A 185 0.22 26.05 5.09
CA VAL A 185 -1.02 26.80 5.09
C VAL A 185 -1.97 25.96 5.92
N SER A 186 -2.43 26.48 7.06
CA SER A 186 -3.44 25.79 7.86
C SER A 186 -4.57 25.34 6.95
N HIS A 187 -5.15 24.15 7.17
CA HIS A 187 -6.26 23.64 6.36
C HIS A 187 -7.39 24.69 6.26
N THR A 188 -7.63 25.44 7.34
CA THR A 188 -8.55 26.58 7.35
C THR A 188 -8.17 27.65 6.34
N THR A 189 -6.89 28.00 6.26
CA THR A 189 -6.39 29.00 5.30
C THR A 189 -6.44 28.49 3.85
N ILE A 190 -6.28 27.18 3.61
CA ILE A 190 -6.47 26.60 2.27
C ILE A 190 -7.94 26.75 1.86
N ILE A 191 -8.86 26.34 2.74
CA ILE A 191 -10.30 26.39 2.49
C ILE A 191 -10.76 27.84 2.24
N THR A 192 -10.33 28.80 3.07
CA THR A 192 -10.74 30.20 2.92
C THR A 192 -10.20 30.87 1.66
N ARG A 193 -9.06 30.40 1.12
CA ARG A 193 -8.49 30.94 -0.11
C ARG A 193 -9.08 30.31 -1.37
N LEU A 194 -9.68 29.12 -1.28
CA LEU A 194 -10.07 28.31 -2.43
C LEU A 194 -11.01 29.05 -3.39
N GLU A 195 -12.09 29.64 -2.87
CA GLU A 195 -13.09 30.35 -3.70
C GLU A 195 -12.47 31.56 -4.41
N HIS A 196 -11.69 32.35 -3.68
CA HIS A 196 -11.01 33.52 -4.25
C HIS A 196 -9.99 33.13 -5.31
N SER A 197 -9.16 32.11 -5.04
CA SER A 197 -8.18 31.60 -6.00
C SER A 197 -8.84 31.01 -7.24
N PHE A 198 -9.97 30.31 -7.08
CA PHE A 198 -10.75 29.80 -8.21
C PHE A 198 -11.31 30.93 -9.07
N ALA A 199 -11.94 31.94 -8.46
CA ALA A 199 -12.47 33.10 -9.19
C ALA A 199 -11.36 33.86 -9.93
N GLN A 200 -10.24 34.12 -9.26
CA GLN A 200 -9.10 34.80 -9.86
C GLN A 200 -8.52 34.03 -11.05
N ALA A 201 -8.35 32.71 -10.93
CA ALA A 201 -7.84 31.87 -12.02
C ALA A 201 -8.82 31.78 -13.19
N ARG A 202 -10.14 31.73 -12.92
CA ARG A 202 -11.18 31.74 -13.94
C ARG A 202 -11.17 33.06 -14.71
N ASP A 203 -11.12 34.18 -14.00
CA ASP A 203 -11.19 35.52 -14.59
C ASP A 203 -9.89 35.87 -15.33
N ALA A 204 -8.74 35.32 -14.90
CA ALA A 204 -7.46 35.39 -15.60
C ALA A 204 -7.36 34.45 -16.83
N GLY A 205 -8.31 33.53 -17.01
CA GLY A 205 -8.28 32.52 -18.07
C GLY A 205 -7.28 31.39 -17.85
N ASP A 206 -6.73 31.25 -16.64
CA ASP A 206 -5.84 30.16 -16.26
C ASP A 206 -6.58 28.83 -16.04
N LEU A 207 -7.91 28.88 -15.81
CA LEU A 207 -8.78 27.71 -15.83
C LEU A 207 -10.02 27.96 -16.68
N LEU A 208 -10.54 26.88 -17.27
CA LEU A 208 -11.80 26.91 -18.02
C LEU A 208 -12.89 26.27 -17.16
N PHE A 209 -13.94 27.03 -16.88
CA PHE A 209 -15.16 26.49 -16.27
C PHE A 209 -16.09 26.01 -17.37
N TYR A 210 -16.48 24.74 -17.30
CA TYR A 210 -17.45 24.18 -18.23
C TYR A 210 -18.84 24.19 -17.61
N PRO A 211 -19.80 24.98 -18.15
CA PRO A 211 -21.17 24.95 -17.69
C PRO A 211 -21.75 23.56 -17.93
N SER A 212 -22.47 23.05 -16.93
CA SER A 212 -23.11 21.74 -16.98
C SER A 212 -24.49 21.80 -16.32
N SER A 213 -25.41 20.98 -16.81
CA SER A 213 -26.72 20.76 -16.18
C SER A 213 -26.72 19.42 -15.45
N VAL A 214 -27.54 19.31 -14.40
CA VAL A 214 -27.74 18.06 -13.65
C VAL A 214 -29.15 17.56 -13.91
N HIS A 215 -29.27 16.28 -14.25
CA HIS A 215 -30.54 15.58 -14.43
C HIS A 215 -30.61 14.44 -13.43
N THR A 216 -31.74 14.27 -12.75
CA THR A 216 -31.91 13.20 -11.77
C THR A 216 -32.56 11.97 -12.40
N HIS A 217 -32.17 10.79 -11.91
CA HIS A 217 -32.74 9.51 -12.30
C HIS A 217 -32.81 8.59 -11.07
N GLU A 218 -34.02 8.19 -10.67
CA GLU A 218 -34.19 7.34 -9.49
C GLU A 218 -34.16 5.86 -9.87
N GLU A 219 -33.22 5.11 -9.29
CA GLU A 219 -33.06 3.67 -9.52
C GLU A 219 -32.50 3.00 -8.27
N ALA A 220 -33.00 1.81 -7.91
CA ALA A 220 -32.58 1.04 -6.72
C ALA A 220 -32.54 1.83 -5.39
N GLY A 221 -33.41 2.84 -5.24
CA GLY A 221 -33.47 3.71 -4.06
C GLY A 221 -32.34 4.76 -4.01
N ILE A 222 -31.60 4.94 -5.09
CA ILE A 222 -30.61 6.01 -5.29
C ILE A 222 -31.17 7.00 -6.30
N GLU A 223 -31.07 8.28 -5.96
CA GLU A 223 -31.35 9.39 -6.87
C GLU A 223 -30.06 9.75 -7.61
N PHE A 224 -29.78 9.06 -8.72
CA PHE A 224 -28.58 9.29 -9.51
C PHE A 224 -28.59 10.68 -10.13
N GLU A 225 -27.45 11.35 -10.11
CA GLU A 225 -27.22 12.63 -10.76
C GLU A 225 -26.45 12.40 -12.05
N ILE A 226 -27.07 12.66 -13.19
CA ILE A 226 -26.43 12.60 -14.51
C ILE A 226 -26.11 14.04 -14.94
N ARG A 227 -24.83 14.39 -14.92
CA ARG A 227 -24.33 15.69 -15.30
C ARG A 227 -24.04 15.73 -16.79
N LEU A 228 -24.70 16.62 -17.52
CA LEU A 228 -24.47 16.87 -18.94
C LEU A 228 -23.49 18.03 -19.11
N CYS A 229 -22.35 17.76 -19.76
CA CYS A 229 -21.31 18.76 -20.00
C CYS A 229 -20.85 18.73 -21.48
N PRO A 230 -21.53 19.49 -22.37
CA PRO A 230 -21.23 19.50 -23.82
C PRO A 230 -19.79 19.87 -24.17
N ALA A 231 -19.17 20.71 -23.35
CA ALA A 231 -17.81 21.19 -23.60
C ALA A 231 -16.74 20.08 -23.58
N LEU A 232 -17.03 18.92 -22.97
CA LEU A 232 -16.12 17.78 -22.93
C LEU A 232 -15.91 17.11 -24.29
N GLN A 233 -16.81 17.33 -25.25
CA GLN A 233 -16.64 16.85 -26.62
C GLN A 233 -15.40 17.46 -27.30
N ASN A 234 -15.01 18.67 -26.89
CA ASN A 234 -13.92 19.44 -27.50
C ASN A 234 -12.66 19.47 -26.62
N LYS A 235 -12.52 18.54 -25.67
CA LYS A 235 -11.36 18.51 -24.76
C LYS A 235 -10.07 18.39 -25.59
N ALA A 236 -9.26 19.45 -25.61
CA ALA A 236 -7.96 19.43 -26.25
C ALA A 236 -7.11 18.31 -25.64
N ARG A 237 -6.64 17.35 -26.46
CA ARG A 237 -5.60 16.40 -26.04
C ARG A 237 -4.32 17.19 -25.83
N LEU A 238 -4.07 17.64 -24.60
CA LEU A 238 -2.73 18.05 -24.21
C LEU A 238 -1.82 16.82 -24.32
N PRO A 239 -0.60 16.93 -24.89
CA PRO A 239 0.32 15.81 -24.94
C PRO A 239 0.60 15.34 -23.52
N THR A 240 0.41 14.04 -23.27
CA THR A 240 0.85 13.40 -22.04
C THR A 240 2.35 13.65 -21.90
N PRO A 241 2.84 14.19 -20.78
CA PRO A 241 4.29 14.29 -20.59
C PRO A 241 4.88 12.89 -20.72
N HIS A 242 5.71 12.69 -21.75
CA HIS A 242 6.45 11.45 -21.94
C HIS A 242 7.44 11.29 -20.78
N PHE A 243 7.26 10.26 -19.97
CA PHE A 243 8.16 9.89 -18.87
C PHE A 243 9.03 8.69 -19.24
N GLU A 244 9.45 8.58 -20.50
CA GLU A 244 10.56 7.69 -20.84
C GLU A 244 11.85 8.34 -20.34
N VAL A 245 12.53 7.67 -19.42
CA VAL A 245 13.85 8.08 -18.93
C VAL A 245 14.85 7.81 -20.05
N ASP A 246 14.95 8.74 -21.00
CA ASP A 246 16.01 8.71 -22.00
C ASP A 246 17.34 9.04 -21.34
N ALA A 247 18.13 7.99 -21.11
CA ALA A 247 19.49 8.03 -20.59
C ALA A 247 20.51 8.71 -21.53
N GLN A 248 20.10 9.64 -22.41
CA GLN A 248 20.95 10.18 -23.49
C GLN A 248 20.81 11.69 -23.76
N SER A 249 20.41 12.51 -22.80
CA SER A 249 20.44 13.98 -22.97
C SER A 249 21.24 14.71 -21.89
N ALA A 250 22.43 14.20 -21.60
CA ALA A 250 23.49 14.97 -20.95
C ALA A 250 24.50 15.46 -22.00
N GLN A 251 24.07 16.27 -22.97
CA GLN A 251 24.91 17.18 -23.75
C GLN A 251 24.08 17.94 -24.81
N ALA A 252 23.63 19.14 -24.46
CA ALA A 252 23.53 20.29 -25.38
C ALA A 252 23.02 21.51 -24.60
N GLY A 253 23.89 22.50 -24.42
CA GLY A 253 23.51 23.80 -23.90
C GLY A 253 22.56 24.51 -24.87
N GLY A 254 21.39 24.91 -24.36
CA GLY A 254 20.43 25.72 -25.08
C GLY A 254 19.38 26.23 -24.12
N ALA A 255 19.44 27.53 -23.80
CA ALA A 255 18.47 28.21 -22.95
C ALA A 255 17.06 28.09 -23.55
N LYS A 256 16.19 27.30 -22.91
CA LYS A 256 14.75 27.32 -23.16
C LYS A 256 14.07 28.18 -22.10
N SER A 257 13.16 29.04 -22.59
CA SER A 257 12.31 29.95 -21.84
C SER A 257 11.70 29.31 -20.60
N ALA A 258 11.69 30.05 -19.49
CA ALA A 258 10.97 29.71 -18.27
C ALA A 258 9.46 29.61 -18.56
N GLY A 259 9.00 28.42 -18.94
CA GLY A 259 7.58 28.07 -18.98
C GLY A 259 7.00 28.07 -17.56
N LYS A 260 5.69 28.29 -17.46
CA LYS A 260 4.95 28.16 -16.18
C LYS A 260 5.37 26.84 -15.50
N PRO A 261 5.73 26.86 -14.21
CA PRO A 261 6.12 25.64 -13.51
C PRO A 261 4.98 24.64 -13.62
N ASP A 262 5.30 23.44 -14.10
CA ASP A 262 4.33 22.36 -14.20
C ASP A 262 3.89 21.99 -12.77
N PRO A 263 2.61 22.16 -12.41
CA PRO A 263 2.11 21.78 -11.09
C PRO A 263 2.19 20.26 -10.84
N PHE A 264 2.51 19.49 -11.90
CA PHE A 264 2.75 18.06 -11.88
C PHE A 264 4.24 17.72 -12.07
N ALA A 265 5.15 18.65 -11.75
CA ALA A 265 6.57 18.34 -11.64
C ALA A 265 6.89 17.61 -10.31
N PRO A 266 7.89 16.71 -10.27
CA PRO A 266 8.29 15.93 -9.09
C PRO A 266 8.62 16.78 -7.84
N PRO A 267 8.69 16.18 -6.62
CA PRO A 267 9.07 14.79 -6.35
C PRO A 267 7.89 13.81 -6.20
N TYR A 268 7.89 12.75 -7.01
CA TYR A 268 7.01 11.59 -6.84
C TYR A 268 7.76 10.41 -6.24
N VAL A 269 7.12 9.65 -5.35
CA VAL A 269 7.62 8.34 -4.88
C VAL A 269 7.13 7.29 -5.87
N PRO A 270 7.99 6.72 -6.73
CA PRO A 270 7.56 5.81 -7.80
C PRO A 270 6.89 4.53 -7.30
N ASN A 271 7.14 4.16 -6.03
CA ASN A 271 6.66 2.93 -5.42
C ASN A 271 5.33 3.09 -4.66
N LEU A 272 4.73 4.28 -4.63
CA LEU A 272 3.48 4.56 -3.91
C LEU A 272 2.28 4.53 -4.86
N LEU A 273 1.95 3.34 -5.39
CA LEU A 273 0.82 3.13 -6.30
C LEU A 273 -0.52 3.16 -5.53
N VAL A 274 -1.51 3.93 -6.04
CA VAL A 274 -2.88 3.99 -5.51
C VAL A 274 -3.85 3.86 -6.68
N GLY A 275 -4.16 2.63 -7.07
CA GLY A 275 -5.11 2.30 -8.13
C GLY A 275 -4.46 1.78 -9.42
N GLY A 276 -5.15 0.85 -10.09
CA GLY A 276 -4.77 0.30 -11.40
C GLY A 276 -5.38 1.07 -12.56
N ASN A 277 -4.98 0.73 -13.79
CA ASN A 277 -5.33 1.48 -15.01
C ASN A 277 -6.85 1.58 -15.27
N ASP A 278 -7.65 0.63 -14.77
CA ASP A 278 -9.09 0.58 -15.05
C ASP A 278 -9.95 1.41 -14.08
N SER A 279 -9.32 2.20 -13.20
CA SER A 279 -10.04 3.01 -12.21
C SER A 279 -10.70 4.28 -12.77
N GLY A 280 -10.48 4.60 -14.05
CA GLY A 280 -10.87 5.87 -14.68
C GLY A 280 -9.91 7.02 -14.36
N ALA A 281 -8.63 6.71 -14.16
CA ALA A 281 -7.60 7.71 -13.86
C ALA A 281 -7.05 8.33 -15.15
N SER A 282 -7.31 9.63 -15.38
CA SER A 282 -6.80 10.33 -16.56
C SER A 282 -5.38 10.92 -16.38
N GLN A 283 -4.80 10.86 -15.18
CA GLN A 283 -3.48 11.44 -14.87
C GLN A 283 -2.57 10.38 -14.23
N PRO A 284 -1.30 10.26 -14.66
CA PRO A 284 -0.39 9.23 -14.17
C PRO A 284 0.18 9.53 -12.77
N HIS A 285 0.10 10.79 -12.31
CA HIS A 285 0.56 11.15 -10.97
C HIS A 285 -0.53 10.87 -9.93
N LYS A 286 -0.10 10.42 -8.74
CA LYS A 286 -1.01 10.19 -7.61
C LYS A 286 -1.62 11.50 -7.13
N HIS A 287 -2.95 11.58 -7.14
CA HIS A 287 -3.71 12.73 -6.65
C HIS A 287 -5.02 12.27 -6.01
N ILE A 288 -5.61 13.13 -5.17
CA ILE A 288 -6.93 12.95 -4.56
C ILE A 288 -7.79 14.13 -5.00
N GLN A 289 -9.07 13.88 -5.29
CA GLN A 289 -10.02 14.89 -5.74
C GLN A 289 -11.00 15.21 -4.60
N PHE A 290 -11.18 16.50 -4.32
CA PHE A 290 -12.18 17.00 -3.38
C PHE A 290 -13.30 17.66 -4.17
N ILE A 291 -14.53 17.18 -3.98
CA ILE A 291 -15.70 17.68 -4.69
C ILE A 291 -16.74 18.11 -3.67
N PRO A 292 -17.21 19.36 -3.73
CA PRO A 292 -18.30 19.81 -2.87
C PRO A 292 -19.57 19.04 -3.23
N VAL A 293 -20.26 18.57 -2.21
CA VAL A 293 -21.56 17.92 -2.30
C VAL A 293 -22.51 18.62 -1.35
N ASP A 294 -23.79 18.68 -1.71
CA ASP A 294 -24.81 19.33 -0.90
C ASP A 294 -25.00 18.61 0.46
N ASN A 295 -25.72 19.28 1.37
CA ASN A 295 -26.04 18.79 2.70
C ASN A 295 -26.78 17.45 2.62
N GLY A 296 -26.03 16.36 2.74
CA GLY A 296 -26.55 15.02 2.47
C GLY A 296 -25.47 14.05 2.01
N GLY A 297 -24.37 14.55 1.45
CA GLY A 297 -23.35 13.69 0.83
C GLY A 297 -23.79 13.23 -0.57
N PRO A 298 -22.97 12.42 -1.25
CA PRO A 298 -23.30 11.92 -2.58
C PRO A 298 -24.53 11.00 -2.56
N PRO A 299 -25.24 10.78 -3.68
CA PRO A 299 -26.47 9.98 -3.70
C PRO A 299 -26.40 8.61 -3.02
N ILE A 300 -25.29 7.87 -3.18
CA ILE A 300 -25.10 6.55 -2.54
C ILE A 300 -25.09 6.61 -1.00
N GLU A 301 -24.74 7.76 -0.42
CA GLU A 301 -24.65 7.98 1.02
C GLU A 301 -26.01 7.82 1.72
N ARG A 302 -27.12 8.10 1.00
CA ARG A 302 -28.49 7.93 1.50
C ARG A 302 -28.76 6.47 1.85
N LEU A 303 -28.34 5.53 1.01
CA LEU A 303 -28.46 4.10 1.27
C LEU A 303 -27.53 3.65 2.40
N ALA A 304 -26.26 4.06 2.37
CA ALA A 304 -25.26 3.65 3.36
C ALA A 304 -25.64 4.06 4.80
N ARG A 305 -26.26 5.24 4.97
CA ARG A 305 -26.77 5.69 6.28
C ARG A 305 -27.96 4.89 6.79
N GLY A 306 -28.81 4.38 5.89
CA GLY A 306 -29.99 3.59 6.24
C GLY A 306 -29.67 2.19 6.78
N VAL A 307 -28.43 1.70 6.61
CA VAL A 307 -28.03 0.38 7.08
C VAL A 307 -27.87 0.36 8.61
N ASN A 308 -28.57 -0.55 9.27
CA ASN A 308 -28.40 -0.81 10.69
C ASN A 308 -27.21 -1.78 10.89
N LEU A 309 -26.28 -1.41 11.76
CA LEU A 309 -25.04 -2.15 12.00
C LEU A 309 -24.96 -2.57 13.46
N GLU A 310 -24.62 -3.84 13.71
CA GLU A 310 -24.33 -4.34 15.06
C GLU A 310 -23.12 -3.63 15.67
N SER A 311 -22.12 -3.33 14.84
CA SER A 311 -20.96 -2.52 15.20
C SER A 311 -20.67 -1.50 14.11
N ILE A 312 -20.48 -0.24 14.52
CA ILE A 312 -20.07 0.86 13.63
C ILE A 312 -18.72 0.54 12.98
N SER A 313 -17.87 -0.20 13.70
CA SER A 313 -16.56 -0.64 13.25
C SER A 313 -16.59 -2.00 12.55
N LYS A 314 -17.68 -2.35 11.86
CA LYS A 314 -17.71 -3.49 10.92
C LYS A 314 -17.86 -2.98 9.49
N ALA A 315 -17.13 -3.59 8.56
CA ALA A 315 -17.37 -3.32 7.15
C ALA A 315 -18.66 -4.02 6.70
N PHE A 316 -19.35 -3.45 5.72
CA PHE A 316 -20.62 -3.97 5.20
C PHE A 316 -20.75 -3.69 3.70
N SER A 317 -21.73 -4.33 3.06
CA SER A 317 -22.06 -4.12 1.64
C SER A 317 -23.53 -3.74 1.48
N LEU A 318 -23.85 -3.10 0.36
CA LEU A 318 -25.24 -2.75 0.00
C LEU A 318 -25.86 -3.88 -0.80
N ASN A 319 -26.64 -4.74 -0.15
CA ASN A 319 -27.30 -5.89 -0.79
C ASN A 319 -28.35 -5.49 -1.83
N SER A 320 -28.81 -4.23 -1.82
CA SER A 320 -29.71 -3.67 -2.83
C SER A 320 -29.02 -3.38 -4.16
N LEU A 321 -27.67 -3.38 -4.21
CA LEU A 321 -26.90 -3.08 -5.40
C LEU A 321 -26.29 -4.36 -6.00
N PRO A 322 -26.34 -4.54 -7.34
CA PRO A 322 -25.82 -5.74 -8.01
C PRO A 322 -24.31 -5.71 -8.24
N PHE A 323 -23.61 -4.67 -7.76
CA PHE A 323 -22.17 -4.53 -7.82
C PHE A 323 -21.57 -4.44 -6.41
N ALA A 324 -20.34 -4.93 -6.27
CA ALA A 324 -19.62 -4.94 -5.01
C ALA A 324 -19.31 -3.51 -4.56
N THR A 325 -19.80 -3.18 -3.37
CA THR A 325 -19.49 -1.93 -2.68
C THR A 325 -19.13 -2.28 -1.25
N HIS A 326 -17.86 -2.09 -0.87
CA HIS A 326 -17.40 -2.35 0.49
C HIS A 326 -17.36 -1.04 1.25
N ILE A 327 -18.06 -0.99 2.38
CA ILE A 327 -18.33 0.25 3.10
C ILE A 327 -17.91 0.11 4.55
N ARG A 328 -17.25 1.14 5.07
CA ARG A 328 -16.94 1.29 6.47
C ARG A 328 -17.56 2.58 7.01
N ARG A 329 -18.40 2.47 8.04
CA ARG A 329 -18.90 3.65 8.75
C ARG A 329 -17.78 4.22 9.62
N LEU A 330 -17.57 5.52 9.51
CA LEU A 330 -16.57 6.25 10.28
C LEU A 330 -17.20 6.82 11.55
N PRO A 331 -16.43 6.91 12.66
CA PRO A 331 -16.87 7.67 13.82
C PRO A 331 -17.00 9.16 13.47
N ALA A 332 -17.63 9.94 14.33
CA ALA A 332 -17.68 11.39 14.17
C ALA A 332 -16.27 11.98 14.29
N LEU A 333 -15.64 12.27 13.15
CA LEU A 333 -14.33 12.88 13.05
C LEU A 333 -14.48 14.40 12.98
N SER A 334 -13.64 15.12 13.72
CA SER A 334 -13.62 16.58 13.75
C SER A 334 -12.21 17.13 13.51
N SER A 335 -12.10 18.43 13.23
CA SER A 335 -10.80 19.12 13.12
C SER A 335 -9.99 19.10 14.42
N SER A 336 -10.63 18.80 15.56
CA SER A 336 -9.96 18.64 16.86
C SER A 336 -9.53 17.20 17.16
N THR A 337 -9.79 16.26 16.25
CA THR A 337 -9.41 14.86 16.45
C THR A 337 -7.89 14.72 16.38
N PRO A 338 -7.25 14.05 17.37
CA PRO A 338 -5.81 13.80 17.34
C PRO A 338 -5.37 13.06 16.07
N PHE A 339 -4.20 13.40 15.54
CA PHE A 339 -3.70 12.88 14.27
C PHE A 339 -3.48 11.36 14.30
N ASP A 340 -2.97 10.82 15.41
CA ASP A 340 -2.79 9.39 15.65
C ASP A 340 -4.12 8.64 15.59
N VAL A 341 -5.16 9.17 16.24
CA VAL A 341 -6.50 8.57 16.19
C VAL A 341 -7.08 8.62 14.78
N LEU A 342 -6.85 9.72 14.06
CA LEU A 342 -7.31 9.87 12.67
C LEU A 342 -6.59 8.90 11.73
N GLU A 343 -5.27 8.77 11.85
CA GLU A 343 -4.44 7.86 11.08
C GLU A 343 -4.85 6.40 11.33
N ASP A 344 -5.00 6.00 12.59
CA ASP A 344 -5.43 4.65 12.94
C ASP A 344 -6.85 4.35 12.44
N THR A 345 -7.78 5.31 12.58
CA THR A 345 -9.18 5.13 12.14
C THR A 345 -9.28 4.99 10.62
N LEU A 346 -8.65 5.90 9.87
CA LEU A 346 -8.71 5.87 8.41
C LEU A 346 -7.86 4.74 7.83
N GLY A 347 -6.69 4.48 8.40
CA GLY A 347 -5.80 3.40 7.99
C GLY A 347 -6.44 2.02 8.20
N SER A 348 -7.01 1.77 9.38
CA SER A 348 -7.71 0.50 9.64
C SER A 348 -8.95 0.34 8.76
N ALA A 349 -9.73 1.40 8.54
CA ALA A 349 -10.87 1.38 7.62
C ALA A 349 -10.42 1.04 6.19
N PHE A 350 -9.41 1.73 5.69
CA PHE A 350 -8.90 1.53 4.34
C PHE A 350 -8.36 0.10 4.14
N MET A 351 -7.55 -0.40 5.06
CA MET A 351 -6.99 -1.76 4.97
C MET A 351 -8.08 -2.82 4.98
N ALA A 352 -9.07 -2.71 5.88
CA ALA A 352 -10.18 -3.66 5.93
C ALA A 352 -11.01 -3.68 4.64
N LEU A 353 -11.24 -2.50 4.05
CA LEU A 353 -11.96 -2.39 2.78
C LEU A 353 -11.13 -2.91 1.60
N LEU A 354 -9.82 -2.64 1.59
CA LEU A 354 -8.91 -3.12 0.55
C LEU A 354 -8.82 -4.65 0.55
N ASP A 355 -8.77 -5.28 1.72
CA ASP A 355 -8.80 -6.74 1.84
C ASP A 355 -10.08 -7.34 1.23
N LEU A 356 -11.24 -6.73 1.50
CA LEU A 356 -12.52 -7.13 0.91
C LEU A 356 -12.54 -6.92 -0.61
N THR A 357 -12.00 -5.80 -1.10
CA THR A 357 -11.86 -5.52 -2.53
C THR A 357 -10.99 -6.58 -3.22
N ILE A 358 -9.87 -6.97 -2.62
CA ILE A 358 -8.98 -8.02 -3.13
C ILE A 358 -9.67 -9.38 -3.10
N SER A 359 -10.39 -9.71 -2.03
CA SER A 359 -11.19 -10.94 -1.93
C SER A 359 -12.23 -11.00 -3.07
N THR A 360 -12.99 -9.92 -3.30
CA THR A 360 -13.96 -9.86 -4.41
C THR A 360 -13.29 -10.05 -5.77
N ALA A 361 -12.14 -9.41 -6.01
CA ALA A 361 -11.40 -9.56 -7.26
C ALA A 361 -10.89 -11.00 -7.47
N ARG A 362 -10.52 -11.71 -6.40
CA ARG A 362 -10.07 -13.12 -6.47
C ARG A 362 -11.19 -14.11 -6.74
N LEU A 363 -12.40 -13.82 -6.26
CA LEU A 363 -13.58 -14.68 -6.45
C LEU A 363 -14.21 -14.52 -7.83
N ASP A 364 -13.86 -13.47 -8.57
CA ASP A 364 -14.35 -13.26 -9.92
C ASP A 364 -13.51 -14.07 -10.94
N PRO A 365 -14.10 -15.09 -11.60
CA PRO A 365 -13.38 -15.96 -12.52
C PRO A 365 -12.92 -15.26 -13.80
N GLU A 366 -13.53 -14.12 -14.14
CA GLU A 366 -13.20 -13.35 -15.35
C GLU A 366 -12.22 -12.22 -15.06
N HIS A 367 -11.86 -11.98 -13.80
CA HIS A 367 -10.92 -10.95 -13.44
C HIS A 367 -9.49 -11.36 -13.83
N PRO A 368 -8.74 -10.52 -14.57
CA PRO A 368 -7.39 -10.87 -14.99
C PRO A 368 -6.46 -11.02 -13.79
N ALA A 369 -5.50 -11.95 -13.89
CA ALA A 369 -4.44 -12.07 -12.91
C ALA A 369 -3.58 -10.79 -12.89
N GLY A 370 -3.49 -10.12 -11.75
CA GLY A 370 -2.75 -8.87 -11.65
C GLY A 370 -3.14 -8.04 -10.44
N GLN A 371 -2.77 -6.75 -10.48
CA GLN A 371 -3.14 -5.79 -9.45
C GLN A 371 -4.58 -5.33 -9.68
N PRO A 372 -5.47 -5.42 -8.67
CA PRO A 372 -6.84 -5.02 -8.85
C PRO A 372 -6.94 -3.49 -8.98
N SER A 373 -7.79 -3.06 -9.90
CA SER A 373 -8.21 -1.66 -10.01
C SER A 373 -9.36 -1.41 -9.02
N TYR A 374 -9.39 -0.25 -8.36
CA TYR A 374 -10.46 0.09 -7.43
C TYR A 374 -10.69 1.60 -7.35
N ASN A 375 -11.89 1.99 -6.91
CA ASN A 375 -12.20 3.36 -6.53
C ASN A 375 -12.37 3.46 -5.01
N VAL A 376 -11.91 4.59 -4.45
CA VAL A 376 -12.11 4.94 -3.06
C VAL A 376 -12.96 6.19 -3.00
N LEU A 377 -14.02 6.14 -2.20
CA LEU A 377 -14.81 7.32 -1.85
C LEU A 377 -14.68 7.55 -0.35
N LEU A 378 -14.52 8.81 0.04
CA LEU A 378 -14.43 9.19 1.45
C LEU A 378 -15.39 10.36 1.70
N SER A 379 -16.35 10.15 2.59
CA SER A 379 -17.22 11.19 3.14
C SER A 379 -16.89 11.40 4.62
N GLN A 380 -17.60 12.33 5.27
CA GLN A 380 -17.45 12.55 6.72
C GLN A 380 -17.94 11.36 7.55
N THR A 381 -18.79 10.51 6.97
CA THR A 381 -19.50 9.45 7.69
C THR A 381 -19.15 8.04 7.22
N HIS A 382 -18.65 7.88 5.98
CA HIS A 382 -18.31 6.58 5.43
C HIS A 382 -17.07 6.63 4.54
N MET A 383 -16.35 5.50 4.50
CA MET A 383 -15.35 5.20 3.49
C MET A 383 -15.87 4.04 2.64
N TYR A 384 -15.65 4.10 1.33
CA TYR A 384 -16.07 3.09 0.37
C TYR A 384 -14.86 2.61 -0.43
N ALA A 385 -14.78 1.32 -0.69
CA ALA A 385 -13.90 0.73 -1.68
C ALA A 385 -14.72 -0.09 -2.67
N ILE A 386 -14.52 0.20 -3.96
CA ILE A 386 -15.26 -0.42 -5.05
C ILE A 386 -14.27 -1.09 -5.99
N PRO A 387 -14.27 -2.43 -6.13
CA PRO A 387 -13.44 -3.10 -7.11
C PRO A 387 -13.90 -2.77 -8.54
N ARG A 388 -12.94 -2.51 -9.43
CA ARG A 388 -13.17 -2.11 -10.82
C ARG A 388 -12.75 -3.22 -11.77
N ARG A 389 -13.55 -3.39 -12.83
CA ARG A 389 -13.30 -4.34 -13.92
C ARG A 389 -12.73 -3.66 -15.15
N ARG A 390 -13.32 -2.53 -15.54
CA ARG A 390 -12.95 -1.75 -16.72
C ARG A 390 -13.30 -0.28 -16.50
N GLU A 391 -12.65 0.61 -17.24
CA GLU A 391 -12.93 2.04 -17.17
C GLU A 391 -14.27 2.43 -17.82
N GLU A 392 -14.53 1.87 -19.00
CA GLU A 392 -15.59 2.34 -19.89
C GLU A 392 -16.70 1.29 -20.05
N HIS A 393 -17.93 1.79 -20.15
CA HIS A 393 -19.10 1.03 -20.54
C HIS A 393 -19.54 1.44 -21.94
N ILE A 394 -19.90 0.48 -22.80
CA ILE A 394 -20.37 0.77 -24.15
C ILE A 394 -21.90 0.84 -24.14
N LEU A 395 -22.45 2.04 -24.31
CA LEU A 395 -23.89 2.26 -24.31
C LEU A 395 -24.55 1.51 -25.47
N HIS A 396 -25.53 0.65 -25.17
CA HIS A 396 -26.12 -0.22 -26.19
C HIS A 396 -26.85 0.53 -27.31
N GLU A 397 -27.44 1.68 -27.00
CA GLU A 397 -28.24 2.45 -27.96
C GLU A 397 -27.39 3.30 -28.91
N THR A 398 -26.31 3.91 -28.40
CA THR A 398 -25.50 4.83 -29.20
C THR A 398 -24.19 4.22 -29.67
N GLY A 399 -23.71 3.15 -29.01
CA GLY A 399 -22.38 2.58 -29.21
C GLY A 399 -21.25 3.44 -28.64
N ASP A 400 -21.57 4.51 -27.92
CA ASP A 400 -20.57 5.40 -27.32
C ASP A 400 -19.95 4.79 -26.06
N ALA A 401 -18.66 5.04 -25.85
CA ALA A 401 -17.94 4.67 -24.64
C ALA A 401 -18.15 5.72 -23.53
N LEU A 402 -18.84 5.31 -22.47
CA LEU A 402 -19.04 6.08 -21.26
C LEU A 402 -17.95 5.74 -20.23
N SER A 403 -17.05 6.69 -19.98
CA SER A 403 -16.01 6.55 -18.93
C SER A 403 -16.63 6.75 -17.55
N VAL A 404 -16.38 5.79 -16.65
CA VAL A 404 -16.88 5.81 -15.28
C VAL A 404 -15.70 5.87 -14.31
N ASN A 405 -15.71 6.85 -13.41
CA ASN A 405 -14.74 6.98 -12.33
C ASN A 405 -15.41 6.80 -10.96
N ALA A 406 -14.69 7.12 -9.88
CA ALA A 406 -15.20 7.08 -8.51
C ALA A 406 -16.56 7.78 -8.33
N LEU A 407 -16.83 8.89 -9.01
CA LEU A 407 -18.08 9.64 -8.89
C LEU A 407 -19.28 8.87 -9.44
N GLY A 408 -19.09 8.05 -10.47
CA GLY A 408 -20.15 7.18 -10.97
C GLY A 408 -20.68 6.28 -9.87
N PHE A 409 -19.79 5.66 -9.08
CA PHE A 409 -20.17 4.84 -7.92
C PHE A 409 -20.68 5.65 -6.73
N ALA A 410 -20.38 6.95 -6.67
CA ALA A 410 -21.01 7.85 -5.72
C ALA A 410 -22.47 8.18 -6.11
N GLY A 411 -22.89 7.80 -7.31
CA GLY A 411 -24.20 8.09 -7.89
C GLY A 411 -24.21 9.32 -8.80
N MET A 412 -23.05 9.80 -9.22
CA MET A 412 -22.87 11.00 -10.05
C MET A 412 -22.19 10.65 -11.37
N LEU A 413 -22.98 10.51 -12.44
CA LEU A 413 -22.52 10.17 -13.79
C LEU A 413 -22.25 11.44 -14.60
N LEU A 414 -21.34 11.35 -15.57
CA LEU A 414 -20.96 12.46 -16.43
C LEU A 414 -21.12 12.05 -17.90
N VAL A 415 -21.95 12.79 -18.63
CA VAL A 415 -22.21 12.58 -20.06
C VAL A 415 -21.85 13.81 -20.87
N LYS A 416 -21.46 13.60 -22.12
CA LYS A 416 -20.95 14.64 -23.01
C LYS A 416 -22.03 15.26 -23.88
N ASN A 417 -23.16 14.60 -24.07
CA ASN A 417 -24.22 15.08 -24.95
C ASN A 417 -25.59 14.51 -24.60
N GLU A 418 -26.65 15.09 -25.18
CA GLU A 418 -28.03 14.69 -24.92
C GLU A 418 -28.33 13.24 -25.32
N ARG A 419 -27.65 12.72 -26.35
CA ARG A 419 -27.87 11.33 -26.79
C ARG A 419 -27.34 10.33 -25.75
N GLU A 420 -26.14 10.59 -25.22
CA GLU A 420 -25.58 9.83 -24.09
C GLU A 420 -26.48 9.93 -22.85
N LEU A 421 -27.01 11.13 -22.54
CA LEU A 421 -27.93 11.34 -21.41
C LEU A 421 -29.16 10.43 -21.49
N GLU A 422 -29.85 10.44 -22.63
CA GLU A 422 -31.06 9.64 -22.82
C GLU A 422 -30.75 8.13 -22.85
N ALA A 423 -29.62 7.73 -23.45
CA ALA A 423 -29.16 6.35 -23.41
C ALA A 423 -28.88 5.87 -21.98
N VAL A 424 -28.19 6.67 -21.15
CA VAL A 424 -27.92 6.34 -19.74
C VAL A 424 -29.21 6.20 -18.94
N LYS A 425 -30.18 7.09 -19.13
CA LYS A 425 -31.49 7.01 -18.44
C LYS A 425 -32.28 5.76 -18.81
N LYS A 426 -32.16 5.29 -20.06
CA LYS A 426 -32.90 4.15 -20.57
C LYS A 426 -32.25 2.82 -20.19
N GLU A 427 -30.92 2.77 -20.21
CA GLU A 427 -30.14 1.59 -19.83
C GLU A 427 -30.10 1.38 -18.32
N GLY A 428 -30.09 2.48 -17.56
CA GLY A 428 -30.07 2.46 -16.09
C GLY A 428 -28.64 2.58 -15.55
N ALA A 429 -28.47 3.44 -14.56
CA ALA A 429 -27.18 3.67 -13.90
C ALA A 429 -26.67 2.39 -13.22
N VAL A 430 -27.57 1.60 -12.64
CA VAL A 430 -27.19 0.37 -11.92
C VAL A 430 -26.61 -0.68 -12.87
N ALA A 431 -27.17 -0.83 -14.07
CA ALA A 431 -26.67 -1.75 -15.08
C ALA A 431 -25.27 -1.35 -15.56
N ILE A 432 -25.08 -0.05 -15.84
CA ILE A 432 -23.80 0.54 -16.24
C ILE A 432 -22.73 0.30 -15.16
N LEU A 433 -23.04 0.63 -13.90
CA LEU A 433 -22.11 0.45 -12.78
C LEU A 433 -21.77 -1.02 -12.51
N ARG A 434 -22.70 -1.93 -12.77
CA ARG A 434 -22.45 -3.38 -12.70
C ARG A 434 -21.47 -3.84 -13.77
N ASP A 435 -21.54 -3.31 -14.98
CA ASP A 435 -20.64 -3.71 -16.07
C ASP A 435 -19.19 -3.24 -15.86
N VAL A 436 -19.02 -2.03 -15.28
CA VAL A 436 -17.70 -1.45 -14.99
C VAL A 436 -17.10 -1.87 -13.64
N GLY A 437 -17.94 -2.36 -12.72
CA GLY A 437 -17.55 -2.91 -11.42
C GLY A 437 -17.45 -4.43 -11.41
N LEU A 438 -17.20 -5.01 -10.24
CA LEU A 438 -17.37 -6.45 -10.01
C LEU A 438 -18.72 -6.74 -9.35
N ALA A 439 -19.23 -7.95 -9.54
CA ALA A 439 -20.48 -8.38 -8.92
C ALA A 439 -20.35 -8.47 -7.39
N SER A 440 -21.46 -8.25 -6.68
CA SER A 440 -21.48 -8.42 -5.22
C SER A 440 -21.34 -9.90 -4.84
N VAL A 441 -20.35 -10.22 -4.01
CA VAL A 441 -20.07 -11.58 -3.49
C VAL A 441 -20.25 -11.68 -1.97
N HIS A 442 -21.00 -10.74 -1.38
CA HIS A 442 -21.13 -10.62 0.08
C HIS A 442 -21.53 -11.92 0.78
N GLY A 443 -22.47 -12.67 0.19
CA GLY A 443 -22.91 -13.96 0.74
C GLY A 443 -21.79 -15.04 0.76
N GLN A 444 -20.91 -15.05 -0.25
CA GLN A 444 -19.78 -15.97 -0.30
C GLN A 444 -18.70 -15.58 0.72
N GLN A 445 -18.45 -14.28 0.87
CA GLN A 445 -17.49 -13.77 1.86
C GLN A 445 -17.90 -14.07 3.30
N ILE A 446 -19.20 -14.05 3.60
CA ILE A 446 -19.73 -14.46 4.91
C ILE A 446 -19.55 -15.97 5.13
N ALA A 447 -19.80 -16.78 4.10
CA ALA A 447 -19.66 -18.23 4.19
C ALA A 447 -18.18 -18.64 4.43
N GLU A 448 -17.24 -18.06 3.66
CA GLU A 448 -15.81 -18.28 3.86
C GLU A 448 -15.34 -17.89 5.27
N ALA A 449 -15.84 -16.77 5.81
CA ALA A 449 -15.51 -16.34 7.16
C ALA A 449 -16.02 -17.33 8.24
N HIS A 450 -17.23 -17.87 8.08
CA HIS A 450 -17.79 -18.86 9.01
C HIS A 450 -17.08 -20.21 8.93
N GLU A 451 -16.67 -20.67 7.75
CA GLU A 451 -15.87 -21.89 7.61
C GLU A 451 -14.50 -21.76 8.30
N LEU A 452 -13.86 -20.58 8.20
CA LEU A 452 -12.60 -20.30 8.89
C LEU A 452 -12.73 -20.24 10.42
N GLU A 453 -13.87 -19.80 10.96
CA GLU A 453 -14.14 -19.81 12.41
C GLU A 453 -14.48 -21.19 12.97
N LEU A 454 -15.07 -22.08 12.16
CA LEU A 454 -15.39 -23.45 12.57
C LEU A 454 -14.16 -24.38 12.55
N ASP A 455 -13.16 -24.05 11.73
CA ASP A 455 -11.90 -24.78 11.60
C ASP A 455 -10.77 -24.27 12.54
N SER A 456 -11.02 -23.20 13.31
CA SER A 456 -10.11 -22.62 14.32
C SER A 456 -10.48 -23.02 15.75
#